data_AF-A0ABD5Y658-F1
#
_entry.id   AF-A0ABD5Y658-F1
#
_cell.length_a   1.000
_cell.length_b   1.000
_cell.length_c   1.000
_cell.angle_alpha   90.00
_cell.angle_beta   90.00
_cell.angle_gamma   90.00
#
_symmetry.space_group_name_H-M   'P 1'
#
loop_
_entity.id
_entity.type
_entity.pdbx_description
1 polymer ?
#
loop_
_entity_poly.entity_id
_entity_poly.type
_entity_poly.pdbx_seq_one_letter_code
_entity_poly.pdbx_strand_id
1 'polypeptide(L)'
;MSFYATVVGYIQYRSQTFLDAALDKLRYGGWLDTENQWRTDSQSEGDAHPSSVDSENLLLVVPSDLYRNLARISTSLFVGATDGVLVISSVDGCFDAWVERPLPAAAAPDPTTDAITSIEAVDLEAFAREYDLGVKRFGASTPGEYAAWQNRVLRAFHREFDPELPPHLTGLDFE
;
A
#
# COMPACT_ATOMS: atom_id res chain seq x y z
N MET A 1 1.64 13.23 -15.49
CA MET A 1 2.13 13.66 -14.16
C MET A 1 2.55 12.42 -13.38
N SER A 2 3.56 12.47 -12.51
CA SER A 2 3.89 11.38 -11.55
C SER A 2 3.59 11.85 -10.14
N PHE A 3 3.25 10.94 -9.22
CA PHE A 3 3.18 11.21 -7.79
C PHE A 3 3.88 10.09 -7.01
N TYR A 4 4.23 10.37 -5.76
CA TYR A 4 4.82 9.40 -4.83
C TYR A 4 3.90 9.13 -3.65
N ALA A 5 3.79 7.86 -3.28
CA ALA A 5 2.97 7.42 -2.17
C ALA A 5 3.73 6.39 -1.35
N THR A 6 3.58 6.44 -0.03
CA THR A 6 3.91 5.29 0.80
C THR A 6 2.79 4.28 0.64
N VAL A 7 3.14 3.03 0.31
CA VAL A 7 2.20 1.92 0.15
C VAL A 7 2.68 0.77 1.00
N VAL A 8 1.78 0.12 1.71
CA VAL A 8 2.07 -1.07 2.51
C VAL A 8 0.85 -1.97 2.56
N GLY A 9 1.08 -3.28 2.61
CA GLY A 9 0.06 -4.23 3.01
C GLY A 9 0.22 -5.57 2.33
N TYR A 10 -0.88 -6.26 2.11
CA TYR A 10 -0.87 -7.60 1.52
C TYR A 10 -2.15 -7.86 0.72
N ILE A 11 -2.06 -8.81 -0.21
CA ILE A 11 -3.19 -9.32 -0.99
C ILE A 11 -3.07 -10.83 -1.09
N GLN A 12 -4.12 -11.54 -0.69
CA GLN A 12 -4.23 -12.99 -0.86
C GLN A 12 -5.16 -13.29 -2.05
N TYR A 13 -4.75 -14.22 -2.90
CA TYR A 13 -5.44 -14.55 -4.13
C TYR A 13 -6.09 -15.93 -4.06
N ARG A 14 -7.20 -16.09 -4.78
CA ARG A 14 -7.92 -17.37 -4.87
C ARG A 14 -7.18 -18.45 -5.66
N SER A 15 -6.27 -18.06 -6.55
CA SER A 15 -5.51 -19.01 -7.38
C SER A 15 -4.19 -18.40 -7.88
N GLN A 16 -3.25 -19.27 -8.23
CA GLN A 16 -1.94 -18.90 -8.78
C GLN A 16 -2.07 -18.00 -10.01
N THR A 17 -3.05 -18.24 -10.89
CA THR A 17 -3.26 -17.44 -12.10
C THR A 17 -3.51 -15.95 -11.79
N PHE A 18 -4.22 -15.64 -10.70
CA PHE A 18 -4.46 -14.24 -10.31
C PHE A 18 -3.24 -13.62 -9.65
N LEU A 19 -2.51 -14.38 -8.82
CA LEU A 19 -1.24 -13.95 -8.28
C LEU A 19 -0.25 -13.63 -9.41
N ASP A 20 -0.06 -14.53 -10.36
CA ASP A 20 0.83 -14.35 -11.51
C ASP A 20 0.45 -13.09 -12.33
N ALA A 21 -0.85 -12.86 -12.56
CA ALA A 21 -1.32 -11.67 -13.27
C ALA A 21 -1.01 -10.38 -12.51
N ALA A 22 -1.09 -10.38 -11.18
CA ALA A 22 -0.70 -9.25 -10.35
C ALA A 22 0.82 -9.02 -10.40
N LEU A 23 1.63 -10.09 -10.30
CA LEU A 23 3.08 -10.02 -10.41
C LEU A 23 3.53 -9.49 -11.78
N ASP A 24 2.92 -9.96 -12.86
CA ASP A 24 3.22 -9.48 -14.22
C ASP A 24 2.88 -7.99 -14.39
N LYS A 25 1.77 -7.54 -13.82
CA LYS A 25 1.41 -6.12 -13.80
C LYS A 25 2.45 -5.30 -13.02
N LEU A 26 2.90 -5.81 -11.87
CA LEU A 26 3.89 -5.12 -11.05
C LEU A 26 5.27 -5.04 -11.73
N ARG A 27 5.71 -6.14 -12.37
CA ARG A 27 6.93 -6.20 -13.18
C ARG A 27 6.84 -5.26 -14.39
N TYR A 28 5.72 -5.25 -15.10
CA TYR A 28 5.52 -4.36 -16.24
C TYR A 28 5.57 -2.88 -15.85
N GLY A 29 5.04 -2.54 -14.67
CA GLY A 29 5.15 -1.20 -14.11
C GLY A 29 6.50 -0.85 -13.49
N GLY A 30 7.42 -1.82 -13.39
CA GLY A 30 8.78 -1.63 -12.88
C GLY A 30 8.90 -1.62 -11.36
N TRP A 31 7.87 -2.01 -10.62
CA TRP A 31 7.89 -2.10 -9.16
C TRP A 31 8.43 -3.43 -8.64
N LEU A 32 8.41 -4.47 -9.48
CA LEU A 32 9.09 -5.74 -9.23
C LEU A 32 10.15 -6.00 -10.30
N ASP A 33 11.24 -6.66 -9.91
CA ASP A 33 12.18 -7.24 -10.86
C ASP A 33 11.78 -8.67 -11.29
N THR A 34 12.66 -9.33 -12.05
CA THR A 34 12.43 -10.70 -12.54
C THR A 34 12.46 -11.76 -11.44
N GLU A 35 12.98 -11.43 -10.27
CA GLU A 35 13.07 -12.28 -9.09
C GLU A 35 11.97 -11.98 -8.05
N ASN A 36 11.00 -11.11 -8.40
CA ASN A 36 9.95 -10.61 -7.51
C ASN A 36 10.46 -9.77 -6.33
N GLN A 37 11.60 -9.11 -6.48
CA GLN A 37 12.09 -8.15 -5.50
C GLN A 37 11.51 -6.76 -5.80
N TRP A 38 11.06 -6.06 -4.74
CA TRP A 38 10.52 -4.72 -4.87
C TRP A 38 11.59 -3.71 -5.25
N ARG A 39 11.24 -2.83 -6.19
CA ARG A 39 12.01 -1.65 -6.55
C ARG A 39 11.32 -0.43 -5.97
N THR A 40 12.00 0.24 -5.06
CA THR A 40 11.50 1.38 -4.32
C THR A 40 12.33 2.62 -4.65
N ASP A 41 11.75 3.80 -4.47
CA ASP A 41 12.47 5.07 -4.72
C ASP A 41 13.24 5.57 -3.48
N SER A 42 13.22 4.82 -2.38
CA SER A 42 14.02 5.15 -1.20
C SER A 42 15.49 4.79 -1.45
N GLN A 43 16.41 5.73 -1.21
CA GLN A 43 17.86 5.50 -1.28
C GLN A 43 18.38 4.69 -0.07
N SER A 44 17.49 3.99 0.64
CA SER A 44 17.83 3.24 1.84
C SER A 44 18.42 1.90 1.45
N GLU A 45 19.73 1.88 1.22
CA GLU A 45 20.53 0.66 1.31
C GLU A 45 20.27 0.02 2.69
N GLY A 46 19.83 -1.23 2.76
CA GLY A 46 20.06 -2.00 3.98
C GLY A 46 19.23 -3.24 4.19
N ASP A 47 17.90 -3.14 4.18
CA ASP A 47 17.09 -4.25 4.69
C ASP A 47 16.37 -4.94 3.53
N ALA A 48 16.82 -6.16 3.23
CA ALA A 48 16.09 -7.08 2.37
C ALA A 48 14.68 -7.22 2.95
N HIS A 49 13.69 -6.65 2.27
CA HIS A 49 12.31 -6.88 2.66
C HIS A 49 12.07 -8.39 2.63
N PRO A 50 11.41 -8.97 3.64
CA PRO A 50 11.11 -10.39 3.68
C PRO A 50 10.40 -10.83 2.39
N SER A 51 10.47 -12.14 2.10
CA SER A 51 9.92 -12.73 0.86
C SER A 51 8.55 -12.14 0.54
N SER A 52 8.51 -11.30 -0.49
CA SER A 52 7.34 -10.48 -0.79
C SER A 52 6.27 -11.22 -1.57
N VAL A 53 6.55 -12.47 -1.92
CA VAL A 53 5.62 -13.39 -2.57
C VAL A 53 5.71 -14.71 -1.84
N ASP A 54 4.57 -15.21 -1.39
CA ASP A 54 4.42 -16.56 -0.88
C ASP A 54 3.47 -17.31 -1.81
N SER A 55 4.05 -18.10 -2.71
CA SER A 55 3.30 -18.87 -3.70
C SER A 55 2.52 -20.03 -3.08
N GLU A 56 2.91 -20.53 -1.90
CA GLU A 56 2.19 -21.61 -1.23
C GLU A 56 0.86 -21.10 -0.66
N ASN A 57 0.89 -19.89 -0.08
CA ASN A 57 -0.29 -19.23 0.49
C ASN A 57 -1.00 -18.27 -0.50
N LEU A 58 -0.53 -18.21 -1.75
CA LEU A 58 -1.05 -17.34 -2.81
C LEU A 58 -1.10 -15.86 -2.39
N LEU A 59 -0.01 -15.38 -1.83
CA LEU A 59 0.07 -14.08 -1.18
C LEU A 59 1.12 -13.18 -1.84
N LEU A 60 0.74 -11.92 -2.03
CA LEU A 60 1.64 -10.80 -2.30
C LEU A 60 1.71 -9.91 -1.06
N VAL A 61 2.93 -9.61 -0.61
CA VAL A 61 3.22 -8.61 0.42
C VAL A 61 3.83 -7.37 -0.26
N VAL A 62 3.26 -6.20 0.03
CA VAL A 62 3.79 -4.90 -0.36
C VAL A 62 4.50 -4.31 0.87
N PRO A 63 5.83 -4.25 0.89
CA PRO A 63 6.55 -3.68 2.01
C PRO A 63 6.27 -2.18 2.12
N SER A 64 6.36 -1.65 3.33
CA SER A 64 6.19 -0.22 3.58
C SER A 64 7.35 0.57 2.99
N ASP A 65 7.15 1.12 1.80
CA ASP A 65 8.13 2.00 1.16
C ASP A 65 7.45 3.04 0.25
N LEU A 66 8.26 3.96 -0.27
CA LEU A 66 7.88 4.99 -1.22
C LEU A 66 7.89 4.44 -2.63
N TYR A 67 6.71 4.45 -3.25
CA TYR A 67 6.51 4.00 -4.62
C TYR A 67 6.01 5.14 -5.51
N ARG A 68 6.66 5.31 -6.65
CA ARG A 68 6.15 6.18 -7.71
C ARG A 68 4.99 5.52 -8.44
N ASN A 69 3.86 6.22 -8.48
CA ASN A 69 2.63 5.85 -9.21
C ASN A 69 1.97 4.50 -8.85
N LEU A 70 2.50 3.68 -7.93
CA LEU A 70 1.91 2.36 -7.60
C LEU A 70 0.45 2.49 -7.15
N ALA A 71 0.14 3.50 -6.33
CA ALA A 71 -1.22 3.74 -5.87
C ALA A 71 -2.22 4.06 -6.99
N ARG A 72 -1.78 4.34 -8.22
CA ARG A 72 -2.70 4.52 -9.37
C ARG A 72 -3.34 3.23 -9.84
N ILE A 73 -2.70 2.10 -9.54
CA ILE A 73 -3.12 0.79 -10.03
C ILE A 73 -3.58 -0.12 -8.88
N SER A 74 -3.62 0.37 -7.63
CA SER A 74 -3.85 -0.45 -6.43
C SER A 74 -5.12 -1.29 -6.56
N THR A 75 -6.24 -0.69 -6.94
CA THR A 75 -7.52 -1.39 -7.17
C THR A 75 -7.39 -2.57 -8.13
N SER A 76 -6.56 -2.42 -9.16
CA SER A 76 -6.39 -3.45 -10.17
C SER A 76 -5.51 -4.62 -9.75
N LEU A 77 -4.81 -4.50 -8.62
CA LEU A 77 -4.10 -5.60 -7.96
C LEU A 77 -5.06 -6.52 -7.20
N PHE A 78 -6.24 -6.04 -6.79
CA PHE A 78 -7.24 -6.85 -6.07
C PHE A 78 -8.04 -7.81 -6.97
N VAL A 79 -7.80 -7.86 -8.28
CA VAL A 79 -8.49 -8.81 -9.17
C VAL A 79 -8.13 -10.24 -8.78
N GLY A 80 -9.12 -11.02 -8.37
CA GLY A 80 -8.93 -12.39 -7.87
C GLY A 80 -8.58 -12.47 -6.38
N ALA A 81 -8.59 -11.35 -5.65
CA ALA A 81 -8.28 -11.31 -4.23
C ALA A 81 -9.42 -11.91 -3.38
N THR A 82 -9.06 -12.70 -2.38
CA THR A 82 -9.97 -13.25 -1.36
C THR A 82 -9.88 -12.51 -0.05
N ASP A 83 -8.71 -11.95 0.24
CA ASP A 83 -8.45 -11.12 1.41
C ASP A 83 -7.30 -10.15 1.08
N GLY A 84 -7.15 -9.11 1.89
CA GLY A 84 -6.06 -8.16 1.75
C GLY A 84 -6.41 -6.77 2.23
N VAL A 85 -5.36 -5.97 2.35
CA VAL A 85 -5.47 -4.56 2.65
C VAL A 85 -4.24 -3.85 2.10
N LEU A 86 -4.45 -2.71 1.44
CA LEU A 86 -3.40 -1.77 1.09
C LEU A 86 -3.66 -0.45 1.81
N VAL A 87 -2.67 0.03 2.53
CA VAL A 87 -2.67 1.32 3.24
C VAL A 87 -1.78 2.26 2.45
N ILE A 88 -2.35 3.39 2.04
CA ILE A 88 -1.73 4.30 1.07
C ILE A 88 -1.78 5.72 1.60
N SER A 89 -0.65 6.41 1.60
CA SER A 89 -0.58 7.82 1.94
C SER A 89 0.28 8.60 0.95
N SER A 90 -0.11 9.85 0.65
CA SER A 90 0.69 10.71 -0.23
C SER A 90 1.79 11.40 0.56
N VAL A 91 2.98 11.44 -0.03
CA VAL A 91 4.10 12.21 0.52
C VAL A 91 4.19 13.60 -0.12
N ASP A 92 3.68 13.76 -1.33
CA ASP A 92 3.74 15.00 -2.11
C ASP A 92 2.46 15.86 -2.03
N GLY A 93 1.47 15.42 -1.24
CA GLY A 93 0.20 16.14 -1.04
C GLY A 93 -0.74 16.08 -2.26
N CYS A 94 -0.53 15.17 -3.20
CA CYS A 94 -1.45 14.97 -4.33
C CYS A 94 -2.81 14.40 -3.89
N PHE A 95 -2.86 13.75 -2.73
CA PHE A 95 -4.03 13.28 -2.01
C PHE A 95 -3.66 13.17 -0.52
N ASP A 96 -4.59 12.76 0.34
CA ASP A 96 -4.30 12.55 1.77
C ASP A 96 -3.83 11.12 2.02
N ALA A 97 -4.76 10.23 2.36
CA ALA A 97 -4.50 8.80 2.52
C ALA A 97 -5.78 8.00 2.28
N TRP A 98 -5.64 6.68 2.07
CA TRP A 98 -6.77 5.76 2.10
C TRP A 98 -6.34 4.36 2.51
N VAL A 99 -7.33 3.57 2.95
CA VAL A 99 -7.20 2.13 3.16
C VAL A 99 -8.10 1.41 2.16
N GLU A 100 -7.52 0.51 1.38
CA GLU A 100 -8.22 -0.25 0.34
C GLU A 100 -8.28 -1.73 0.70
N ARG A 101 -9.47 -2.33 0.56
CA ARG A 101 -9.74 -3.74 0.90
C ARG A 101 -10.57 -4.40 -0.21
N PRO A 102 -10.44 -5.72 -0.44
CA PRO A 102 -11.24 -6.39 -1.46
C PRO A 102 -12.71 -6.47 -1.04
N LEU A 103 -13.60 -6.32 -2.01
CA LEU A 103 -15.00 -6.73 -1.89
C LEU A 103 -15.12 -8.22 -2.24
N PRO A 104 -16.19 -8.93 -1.83
CA PRO A 104 -16.41 -10.33 -2.22
C PRO A 104 -16.37 -10.56 -3.73
N ALA A 105 -16.77 -9.57 -4.54
CA ALA A 105 -16.73 -9.62 -6.00
C ALA A 105 -15.30 -9.67 -6.57
N ALA A 106 -14.29 -9.20 -5.82
CA ALA A 106 -12.87 -9.29 -6.19
C ALA A 106 -12.45 -10.73 -6.44
N ALA A 107 -12.96 -11.67 -5.65
CA ALA A 107 -12.63 -13.09 -5.75
C ALA A 107 -13.27 -13.77 -6.97
N ALA A 108 -14.25 -13.16 -7.65
CA ALA A 108 -14.87 -13.74 -8.84
C ALA A 108 -15.39 -12.62 -9.76
N PRO A 109 -14.48 -11.80 -10.33
CA PRO A 109 -14.89 -10.65 -11.11
C PRO A 109 -15.51 -11.13 -12.42
N ASP A 110 -16.67 -10.58 -12.74
CA ASP A 110 -17.37 -10.78 -14.01
C ASP A 110 -17.42 -9.46 -14.82
N PRO A 111 -17.81 -9.49 -16.10
CA PRO A 111 -17.87 -8.29 -16.93
C PRO A 111 -18.85 -7.21 -16.45
N THR A 112 -19.74 -7.55 -15.52
CA THR A 112 -20.75 -6.66 -14.94
C THR A 112 -20.38 -6.20 -13.52
N THR A 113 -19.20 -6.57 -13.04
CA THR A 113 -18.74 -6.23 -11.70
C THR A 113 -18.30 -4.77 -11.67
N ASP A 114 -19.12 -3.92 -11.06
CA ASP A 114 -18.89 -2.47 -11.00
C ASP A 114 -17.75 -2.08 -10.02
N ALA A 115 -17.62 -2.79 -8.89
CA ALA A 115 -16.61 -2.51 -7.87
C ALA A 115 -16.02 -3.80 -7.30
N ILE A 116 -14.69 -3.84 -7.20
CA ILE A 116 -13.93 -4.96 -6.61
C ILE A 116 -13.24 -4.58 -5.30
N THR A 117 -13.17 -3.31 -4.94
CA THR A 117 -12.58 -2.86 -3.67
C THR A 117 -13.49 -1.87 -2.97
N SER A 118 -13.38 -1.84 -1.64
CA SER A 118 -13.83 -0.73 -0.82
C SER A 118 -12.66 0.19 -0.53
N ILE A 119 -12.85 1.50 -0.69
CA ILE A 119 -11.85 2.52 -0.39
C ILE A 119 -12.36 3.38 0.76
N GLU A 120 -11.62 3.36 1.86
CA GLU A 120 -11.82 4.23 3.03
C GLU A 120 -10.86 5.41 2.93
N ALA A 121 -11.35 6.55 2.47
CA ALA A 121 -10.55 7.77 2.39
C ALA A 121 -10.33 8.38 3.78
N VAL A 122 -9.10 8.74 4.10
CA VAL A 122 -8.70 9.32 5.38
C VAL A 122 -8.22 10.74 5.15
N ASP A 123 -8.92 11.70 5.73
CA ASP A 123 -8.51 13.11 5.79
C ASP A 123 -7.41 13.25 6.86
N LEU A 124 -6.20 13.60 6.43
CA LEU A 124 -5.04 13.68 7.33
C LEU A 124 -5.12 14.86 8.31
N GLU A 125 -5.83 15.95 7.98
CA GLU A 125 -6.09 17.02 8.94
C GLU A 125 -7.09 16.56 10.02
N ALA A 126 -8.15 15.86 9.63
CA ALA A 126 -9.13 15.30 10.56
C ALA A 126 -8.47 14.27 11.49
N PHE A 127 -7.71 13.33 10.91
CA PHE A 127 -6.90 12.37 11.65
C PHE A 127 -5.93 13.08 12.62
N ALA A 128 -5.19 14.09 12.17
CA ALA A 128 -4.27 14.81 13.04
C ALA A 128 -4.95 15.50 14.23
N ARG A 129 -6.21 15.92 14.10
CA ARG A 129 -7.00 16.47 15.22
C ARG A 129 -7.40 15.38 16.21
N GLU A 130 -7.84 14.23 15.71
CA GLU A 130 -8.26 13.09 16.53
C GLU A 130 -7.11 12.51 17.37
N TYR A 131 -5.89 12.51 16.83
CA TYR A 131 -4.70 11.96 17.48
C TYR A 131 -3.85 13.03 18.21
N ASP A 132 -4.40 14.22 18.50
CA ASP A 132 -3.74 15.31 19.21
C ASP A 132 -2.39 15.77 18.59
N LEU A 133 -2.23 15.64 17.27
CA LEU A 133 -1.01 16.01 16.53
C LEU A 133 -1.01 17.49 16.09
N GLY A 134 -2.12 18.19 16.31
CA GLY A 134 -2.37 19.55 15.82
C GLY A 134 -2.50 19.61 14.30
N VAL A 135 -2.79 20.79 13.75
CA VAL A 135 -2.98 20.98 12.30
C VAL A 135 -2.04 22.06 11.78
N LYS A 136 -1.35 21.77 10.68
CA LYS A 136 -0.58 22.73 9.89
C LYS A 136 -1.12 22.75 8.46
N ARG A 137 -1.33 23.94 7.91
CA ARG A 137 -1.80 24.12 6.52
C ARG A 137 -0.65 24.52 5.62
N PHE A 138 -0.61 23.94 4.42
CA PHE A 138 0.46 24.12 3.41
C PHE A 138 0.73 25.60 3.06
N GLY A 139 -0.30 26.45 3.08
CA GLY A 139 -0.17 27.90 2.80
C GLY A 139 -0.05 28.81 4.02
N ALA A 140 -0.17 28.27 5.25
CA ALA A 140 -0.15 29.06 6.49
C ALA A 140 1.07 28.75 7.38
N SER A 141 1.93 27.84 6.94
CA SER A 141 3.15 27.42 7.66
C SER A 141 4.34 27.53 6.71
N THR A 142 5.55 27.60 7.25
CA THR A 142 6.74 27.46 6.39
C THR A 142 6.78 26.06 5.78
N PRO A 143 7.39 25.87 4.59
CA PRO A 143 7.49 24.55 3.96
C PRO A 143 8.12 23.49 4.89
N GLY A 144 9.14 23.87 5.66
CA GLY A 144 9.79 22.97 6.62
C GLY A 144 8.89 22.56 7.79
N GLU A 145 8.08 23.48 8.32
CA GLU A 145 7.12 23.17 9.39
C GLU A 145 5.99 22.27 8.89
N TYR A 146 5.48 22.52 7.69
CA TYR A 146 4.45 21.68 7.09
C TYR A 146 4.98 20.26 6.84
N ALA A 147 6.16 20.13 6.22
CA ALA A 147 6.78 18.83 5.97
C ALA A 147 7.05 18.06 7.28
N ALA A 148 7.54 18.74 8.32
CA ALA A 148 7.76 18.12 9.63
C ALA A 148 6.45 17.67 10.30
N TRP A 149 5.37 18.45 10.17
CA TRP A 149 4.05 18.05 10.64
C TRP A 149 3.50 16.87 9.85
N GLN A 150 3.51 16.93 8.52
CA GLN A 150 3.02 15.87 7.64
C GLN A 150 3.74 14.56 7.94
N ASN A 151 5.07 14.55 8.08
CA ASN A 151 5.83 13.36 8.46
C ASN A 151 5.39 12.74 9.81
N ARG A 152 5.01 13.56 10.79
CA ARG A 152 4.47 13.04 12.07
C ARG A 152 3.09 12.43 11.90
N VAL A 153 2.22 13.09 11.13
CA VAL A 153 0.87 12.61 10.85
C VAL A 153 0.92 11.30 10.07
N LEU A 154 1.75 11.22 9.03
CA LEU A 154 1.93 10.01 8.23
C LEU A 154 2.47 8.84 9.08
N ARG A 155 3.45 9.08 9.97
CA ARG A 155 3.92 8.03 10.90
C ARG A 155 2.82 7.53 11.84
N ALA A 156 1.97 8.43 12.34
CA ALA A 156 0.86 8.04 13.20
C ALA A 156 -0.22 7.28 12.41
N PHE A 157 -0.52 7.72 11.19
CA PHE A 157 -1.43 7.04 10.27
C PHE A 157 -0.96 5.62 9.97
N HIS A 158 0.29 5.45 9.55
CA HIS A 158 0.85 4.13 9.28
C HIS A 158 0.93 3.25 10.53
N ARG A 159 1.19 3.83 11.72
CA ARG A 159 1.12 3.08 12.98
C ARG A 159 -0.29 2.56 13.29
N GLU A 160 -1.33 3.32 12.94
CA GLU A 160 -2.73 2.96 13.21
C GLU A 160 -3.26 1.94 12.20
N PHE A 161 -2.96 2.14 10.92
CA PHE A 161 -3.63 1.41 9.85
C PHE A 161 -2.80 0.32 9.20
N ASP A 162 -1.46 0.35 9.31
CA ASP A 162 -0.62 -0.66 8.67
C ASP A 162 -0.99 -2.05 9.18
N PRO A 163 -1.22 -3.01 8.26
CA PRO A 163 -1.63 -4.34 8.67
C PRO A 163 -0.49 -5.08 9.36
N GLU A 164 -0.84 -5.81 10.43
CA GLU A 164 0.00 -6.92 10.88
C GLU A 164 0.03 -7.98 9.77
N LEU A 165 1.21 -8.50 9.43
CA LEU A 165 1.30 -9.61 8.50
C LEU A 165 0.57 -10.84 9.07
N PRO A 166 -0.17 -11.61 8.26
CA PRO A 166 -0.85 -12.79 8.76
C PRO A 166 0.11 -13.75 9.50
N PRO A 167 -0.23 -14.23 10.71
CA PRO A 167 0.69 -15.01 11.55
C PRO A 167 1.13 -16.37 10.99
N HIS A 168 0.49 -16.85 9.92
CA HIS A 168 0.90 -18.06 9.19
C HIS A 168 2.06 -17.81 8.21
N LEU A 169 2.47 -16.55 8.06
CA LEU A 169 3.57 -16.09 7.20
C LEU A 169 4.78 -15.64 8.02
N THR A 170 4.66 -15.56 9.35
CA THR A 170 5.76 -15.30 10.29
C THR A 170 6.45 -16.60 10.68
N GLY A 171 6.89 -17.41 9.71
CA GLY A 171 7.60 -18.66 9.96
C GLY A 171 9.09 -18.51 9.66
N LEU A 172 9.94 -18.58 10.70
CA LEU A 172 11.42 -18.71 10.81
C LEU A 172 12.39 -18.01 9.80
N ASP A 173 11.94 -17.60 8.62
CA ASP A 173 12.69 -16.85 7.61
C ASP A 173 12.36 -15.33 7.66
N PHE A 174 11.69 -14.87 8.72
CA PHE A 174 11.17 -13.50 8.90
C PHE A 174 11.65 -12.83 10.22
N GLU A 175 12.69 -13.38 10.87
CA GLU A 175 13.42 -12.71 11.98
C GLU A 175 14.71 -12.03 11.49
#